data_AF-A0A8T3U4Q6-F1
#
_entry.id   AF-A0A8T3U4Q6-F1
#
_cell.length_a   1.000
_cell.length_b   1.000
_cell.length_c   1.000
_cell.angle_alpha   90.00
_cell.angle_beta   90.00
_cell.angle_gamma   90.00
#
_symmetry.space_group_name_H-M   'P 1'
#
loop_
_entity.id
_entity.type
_entity.pdbx_description
1 polymer ?
#
loop_
_entity_poly.entity_id
_entity_poly.type
_entity_poly.pdbx_seq_one_letter_code
_entity_poly.pdbx_strand_id
1 'polypeptide(L)'
;LTDTDNVLNGNKVPIKYNKGIWIPDNDDKEKSITITFDNKEYVEYIKLYNGLINQSYIKEIEIRLDNKHAERYTLEDKVINSINIKDDVEKIEIKVLDKECLNGFTEIEVFAKTKNRTEDNEETIKNKTSIITKIIDKSIISLLIFTQKVYRKLFIRL
;
A
#
# COMPACT_ATOMS: atom_id res chain seq x y z
N LEU A 1 -4.73 12.73 4.06
CA LEU A 1 -4.29 14.08 4.51
C LEU A 1 -3.30 13.90 5.65
N THR A 2 -2.07 14.37 5.50
CA THR A 2 -1.09 14.35 6.59
C THR A 2 -1.33 15.58 7.45
N ASP A 3 -1.82 15.37 8.68
CA ASP A 3 -2.05 16.43 9.63
C ASP A 3 -0.72 17.10 9.99
N THR A 4 -0.60 18.39 9.69
CA THR A 4 0.61 19.18 9.93
C THR A 4 0.96 19.19 11.42
N ASP A 5 -0.05 19.07 12.28
CA ASP A 5 0.13 19.05 13.73
C ASP A 5 0.80 17.74 14.21
N ASN A 6 0.52 16.61 13.55
CA ASN A 6 1.15 15.32 13.85
C ASN A 6 2.64 15.29 13.49
N VAL A 7 3.03 16.00 12.44
CA VAL A 7 4.44 16.11 12.01
C VAL A 7 5.24 16.96 13.01
N LEU A 8 4.63 18.02 13.54
CA LEU A 8 5.33 18.99 14.39
C LEU A 8 5.37 18.55 15.87
N ASN A 9 4.34 17.86 16.36
CA ASN A 9 4.17 17.64 17.80
C ASN A 9 4.26 16.17 18.23
N GLY A 10 4.54 15.26 17.30
CA GLY A 10 4.44 13.82 17.51
C GLY A 10 2.97 13.37 17.63
N ASN A 11 2.71 12.09 17.35
CA ASN A 11 1.35 11.57 17.30
C ASN A 11 0.77 11.44 18.73
N LYS A 12 0.10 12.50 19.21
CA LYS A 12 -0.52 12.55 20.57
C LYS A 12 -1.85 11.79 20.63
N VAL A 13 -2.41 11.43 19.48
CA VAL A 13 -3.65 10.67 19.39
C VAL A 13 -3.30 9.20 19.09
N PRO A 14 -3.82 8.22 19.86
CA PRO A 14 -3.66 6.82 19.53
C PRO A 14 -4.16 6.55 18.12
N ILE A 15 -3.31 5.95 17.25
CA ILE A 15 -3.75 5.52 15.93
C ILE A 15 -4.81 4.44 16.13
N LYS A 16 -6.05 4.76 15.77
CA LYS A 16 -7.16 3.82 15.85
C LYS A 16 -7.17 2.93 14.60
N TYR A 17 -6.35 1.88 14.61
CA TYR A 17 -6.27 0.88 13.54
C TYR A 17 -7.59 0.13 13.29
N ASN A 18 -8.58 0.26 14.18
CA ASN A 18 -9.87 -0.40 14.10
C ASN A 18 -10.98 0.44 13.44
N LYS A 19 -10.68 1.65 12.95
CA LYS A 19 -11.68 2.49 12.29
C LYS A 19 -11.68 2.26 10.78
N GLY A 20 -12.87 2.07 10.21
CA GLY A 20 -13.07 1.97 8.76
C GLY A 20 -12.75 0.60 8.16
N ILE A 21 -12.60 -0.45 8.98
CA ILE A 21 -12.45 -1.82 8.48
C ILE A 21 -13.84 -2.40 8.25
N TRP A 22 -14.09 -2.93 7.05
CA TRP A 22 -15.22 -3.82 6.83
C TRP A 22 -14.84 -5.22 7.32
N ILE A 23 -15.51 -5.69 8.36
CA ILE A 23 -15.36 -7.05 8.91
C ILE A 23 -16.73 -7.71 8.79
N PRO A 24 -16.88 -8.80 8.03
CA PRO A 24 -18.15 -9.48 7.93
C PRO A 24 -18.50 -10.18 9.24
N ASP A 25 -19.77 -10.18 9.62
CA ASP A 25 -20.25 -10.92 10.78
C ASP A 25 -20.07 -12.43 10.55
N ASN A 26 -19.74 -13.17 11.61
CA ASN A 26 -19.47 -14.60 11.50
C ASN A 26 -20.69 -15.41 11.05
N ASP A 27 -21.89 -14.98 11.42
CA ASP A 27 -23.17 -15.58 11.06
C ASP A 27 -23.74 -15.08 9.73
N ASP A 28 -23.09 -14.10 9.09
CA ASP A 28 -23.43 -13.68 7.73
C ASP A 28 -23.14 -14.82 6.73
N LYS A 29 -24.17 -15.25 6.03
CA LYS A 29 -24.10 -16.31 5.01
C LYS A 29 -23.60 -15.79 3.67
N GLU A 30 -23.68 -14.48 3.45
CA GLU A 30 -23.35 -13.78 2.22
C GLU A 30 -22.35 -12.66 2.50
N LYS A 31 -21.19 -13.03 3.06
CA LYS A 31 -20.05 -12.16 3.37
C LYS A 31 -19.46 -11.55 2.08
N SER A 32 -20.14 -10.58 1.46
CA SER A 32 -19.76 -10.08 0.14
C SER A 32 -19.68 -8.56 0.06
N ILE A 33 -18.74 -8.11 -0.77
CA ILE A 33 -18.59 -6.71 -1.18
C ILE A 33 -18.88 -6.64 -2.67
N THR A 34 -19.75 -5.72 -3.07
CA THR A 34 -20.05 -5.45 -4.48
C THR A 34 -19.56 -4.05 -4.85
N ILE A 35 -18.78 -3.96 -5.92
CA ILE A 35 -18.36 -2.72 -6.56
C ILE A 35 -19.07 -2.65 -7.92
N THR A 36 -19.76 -1.55 -8.20
CA THR A 36 -20.46 -1.32 -9.46
C THR A 36 -19.99 0.00 -10.06
N PHE A 37 -19.64 -0.03 -11.34
CA PHE A 37 -19.24 1.14 -12.10
C PHE A 37 -20.43 1.70 -12.87
N ASP A 38 -20.47 3.02 -13.07
CA ASP A 38 -21.54 3.67 -13.87
C ASP A 38 -21.48 3.26 -15.35
N ASN A 39 -20.29 2.88 -15.83
CA ASN A 39 -20.06 2.37 -17.17
C ASN A 39 -19.10 1.18 -17.09
N LYS A 40 -19.05 0.38 -18.15
CA LYS A 40 -18.07 -0.71 -18.24
C LYS A 40 -16.65 -0.16 -18.28
N GLU A 41 -15.80 -0.61 -17.35
CA GLU A 41 -14.42 -0.14 -17.18
C GLU A 41 -13.43 -1.30 -17.33
N TYR A 42 -12.28 -1.02 -17.94
CA TYR A 42 -11.19 -1.99 -18.01
C TYR A 42 -10.45 -2.07 -16.67
N VAL A 43 -10.43 -3.25 -16.06
CA VAL A 43 -9.77 -3.52 -14.79
C VAL A 43 -8.56 -4.41 -15.02
N GLU A 44 -7.36 -3.89 -14.72
CA GLU A 44 -6.10 -4.64 -14.81
C GLU A 44 -5.92 -5.52 -13.56
N TYR A 45 -6.07 -4.95 -12.36
CA TYR A 45 -5.93 -5.67 -11.10
C TYR A 45 -6.72 -5.02 -9.94
N ILE A 46 -6.96 -5.81 -8.90
CA ILE A 46 -7.57 -5.40 -7.64
C ILE A 46 -6.52 -5.54 -6.53
N LYS A 47 -6.42 -4.54 -5.66
CA LYS A 47 -5.67 -4.64 -4.40
C LYS A 47 -6.62 -4.74 -3.21
N LEU A 48 -6.34 -5.68 -2.32
CA LEU A 48 -7.07 -5.93 -1.08
C LEU A 48 -6.15 -5.62 0.09
N TYR A 49 -6.55 -4.66 0.92
CA TYR A 49 -5.78 -4.24 2.09
C TYR A 49 -6.43 -4.82 3.35
N ASN A 50 -5.72 -5.72 4.03
CA ASN A 50 -6.17 -6.31 5.28
C ASN A 50 -6.10 -5.30 6.44
N GLY A 51 -7.04 -5.42 7.37
CA GLY A 51 -7.04 -4.66 8.61
C GLY A 51 -5.84 -4.94 9.50
N LEU A 52 -5.34 -3.91 10.17
CA LEU A 52 -4.17 -3.99 11.05
C LEU A 52 -4.54 -4.27 12.52
N ILE A 53 -5.74 -4.81 12.78
CA ILE A 53 -6.21 -5.10 14.14
C ILE A 53 -5.61 -6.37 14.74
N ASN A 54 -5.28 -7.37 13.92
CA ASN A 54 -4.61 -8.62 14.28
C ASN A 54 -4.03 -9.27 13.00
N GLN A 55 -3.33 -10.40 13.15
CA GLN A 55 -2.75 -11.15 12.02
C GLN A 55 -3.68 -12.23 11.45
N SER A 56 -4.94 -12.30 11.90
CA SER A 56 -5.92 -13.26 11.39
C SER A 56 -6.59 -12.72 10.12
N TYR A 57 -5.80 -12.50 9.07
CA TYR A 57 -6.26 -11.99 7.79
C TYR A 57 -7.21 -12.96 7.07
N ILE A 58 -8.02 -12.41 6.16
CA ILE A 58 -8.87 -13.20 5.27
C ILE A 58 -7.98 -14.06 4.36
N LYS A 59 -8.31 -15.35 4.24
CA LYS A 59 -7.51 -16.34 3.52
C LYS A 59 -8.11 -16.76 2.19
N GLU A 60 -9.43 -16.94 2.14
CA GLU A 60 -10.12 -17.43 0.95
C GLU A 60 -11.22 -16.49 0.52
N ILE A 61 -11.19 -16.15 -0.77
CA ILE A 61 -12.23 -15.36 -1.41
C ILE A 61 -12.66 -15.98 -2.74
N GLU A 62 -13.83 -15.58 -3.19
CA GLU A 62 -14.34 -15.83 -4.52
C GLU A 62 -14.65 -14.48 -5.19
N ILE A 63 -14.18 -14.29 -6.42
CA ILE A 63 -14.43 -13.08 -7.21
C ILE A 63 -15.31 -13.43 -8.39
N ARG A 64 -16.43 -12.72 -8.54
CA ARG A 64 -17.32 -12.81 -9.70
C ARG A 64 -17.34 -11.48 -10.43
N LEU A 65 -17.12 -11.54 -11.75
CA LEU A 65 -17.12 -10.39 -12.64
C LEU A 65 -18.39 -10.43 -13.49
N ASP A 66 -19.23 -9.39 -13.41
CA ASP A 66 -20.54 -9.33 -14.07
C ASP A 66 -21.37 -10.62 -13.84
N ASN A 67 -21.81 -11.27 -14.92
CA ASN A 67 -22.51 -12.55 -14.91
C ASN A 67 -21.60 -13.75 -15.26
N LYS A 68 -20.28 -13.59 -15.15
CA LYS A 68 -19.30 -14.65 -15.42
C LYS A 68 -19.23 -15.64 -14.26
N HIS A 69 -18.56 -16.77 -14.50
CA HIS A 69 -18.27 -17.75 -13.46
C HIS A 69 -17.39 -17.12 -12.38
N ALA A 70 -17.62 -17.51 -11.13
CA ALA A 70 -16.87 -17.00 -10.00
C ALA A 70 -15.54 -17.75 -9.84
N GLU A 71 -14.45 -17.05 -9.58
CA GLU A 71 -13.12 -17.63 -9.45
C GLU A 71 -12.64 -17.55 -8.01
N ARG A 72 -12.03 -18.63 -7.52
CA ARG A 72 -11.52 -18.71 -6.14
C ARG A 72 -10.06 -18.30 -6.05
N TYR A 73 -9.74 -17.54 -5.01
CA TYR A 73 -8.40 -17.04 -4.74
C TYR A 73 -8.02 -17.36 -3.29
N THR A 74 -6.83 -17.93 -3.12
CA THR A 74 -6.16 -18.02 -1.82
C THR A 74 -5.27 -16.79 -1.66
N LEU A 75 -5.53 -16.00 -0.63
CA LEU A 75 -4.75 -14.83 -0.28
C LEU A 75 -3.52 -15.22 0.54
N GLU A 76 -2.42 -14.53 0.30
CA GLU A 76 -1.21 -14.69 1.11
C GLU A 76 -1.38 -14.00 2.46
N ASP A 77 -0.66 -14.48 3.47
CA ASP A 77 -0.58 -13.90 4.82
C ASP A 77 0.25 -12.61 4.83
N LYS A 78 -0.26 -11.59 4.15
CA LYS A 78 0.35 -10.28 4.00
C LYS A 78 -0.71 -9.18 4.06
N VAL A 79 -0.26 -7.97 4.37
CA VAL A 79 -1.16 -6.80 4.51
C VAL A 79 -1.87 -6.47 3.20
N ILE A 80 -1.21 -6.66 2.06
CA ILE A 80 -1.75 -6.27 0.74
C ILE A 80 -1.69 -7.45 -0.21
N ASN A 81 -2.84 -7.90 -0.70
CA ASN A 81 -2.95 -8.90 -1.76
C ASN A 81 -3.33 -8.21 -3.08
N SER A 82 -2.80 -8.72 -4.20
CA SER A 82 -3.06 -8.19 -5.54
C SER A 82 -3.56 -9.30 -6.44
N ILE A 83 -4.67 -9.07 -7.14
CA ILE A 83 -5.33 -10.06 -7.99
C ILE A 83 -5.43 -9.50 -9.40
N ASN A 84 -4.88 -10.23 -10.37
CA ASN A 84 -4.93 -9.84 -11.78
C ASN A 84 -6.30 -10.19 -12.35
N ILE A 85 -6.93 -9.24 -13.04
CA ILE A 85 -8.25 -9.40 -13.66
C ILE A 85 -8.14 -9.32 -15.18
N LYS A 86 -7.61 -8.21 -15.70
CA LYS A 86 -7.40 -7.93 -17.13
C LYS A 86 -8.67 -8.10 -17.98
N ASP A 87 -9.75 -7.47 -17.55
CA ASP A 87 -11.06 -7.61 -18.18
C ASP A 87 -11.89 -6.32 -18.11
N ASP A 88 -12.80 -6.14 -19.06
CA ASP A 88 -13.79 -5.07 -19.03
C ASP A 88 -14.99 -5.53 -18.20
N VAL A 89 -15.30 -4.79 -17.14
CA VAL A 89 -16.32 -5.17 -16.14
C VAL A 89 -17.17 -3.96 -15.72
N GLU A 90 -18.43 -4.21 -15.42
CA GLU A 90 -19.36 -3.22 -14.84
C GLU A 90 -19.59 -3.51 -13.36
N LYS A 91 -19.53 -4.79 -12.97
CA LYS A 91 -19.73 -5.24 -11.59
C LYS A 91 -18.64 -6.22 -11.16
N ILE A 92 -18.10 -6.00 -9.97
CA ILE A 92 -17.18 -6.91 -9.29
C ILE A 92 -17.82 -7.29 -7.95
N GLU A 93 -17.91 -8.58 -7.68
CA GLU A 93 -18.33 -9.11 -6.39
C GLU A 93 -17.20 -9.91 -5.78
N ILE A 94 -16.86 -9.59 -4.53
CA ILE A 94 -15.82 -10.26 -3.74
C ILE A 94 -16.52 -10.90 -2.55
N LYS A 95 -16.59 -12.23 -2.54
CA LYS A 95 -17.18 -13.02 -1.45
C LYS A 95 -16.08 -13.63 -0.59
N VAL A 96 -16.16 -13.43 0.71
CA VAL A 96 -15.25 -14.06 1.69
C VAL A 96 -15.76 -15.47 1.99
N LEU A 97 -14.86 -16.45 1.90
CA LEU A 97 -15.17 -17.87 2.13
C LEU A 97 -14.73 -18.37 3.51
N ASP A 98 -13.95 -17.58 4.23
CA ASP A 98 -13.51 -17.90 5.58
C ASP A 98 -14.71 -18.14 6.51
N LYS A 99 -14.65 -19.26 7.24
CA LYS A 99 -15.71 -19.66 8.19
C LYS A 99 -15.88 -18.63 9.32
N GLU A 100 -14.76 -18.12 9.82
CA GLU A 100 -14.71 -17.15 10.91
C GLU A 100 -13.80 -16.00 10.48
N CYS A 101 -14.30 -14.77 10.60
CA CYS A 101 -13.61 -13.56 10.21
C CYS A 101 -13.30 -12.74 11.47
N LEU A 102 -12.06 -12.83 11.94
CA LEU A 102 -11.55 -12.02 13.05
C LEU A 102 -10.92 -10.70 12.56
N ASN A 103 -10.88 -10.51 11.24
CA ASN A 103 -10.35 -9.35 10.56
C ASN A 103 -11.13 -9.14 9.25
N GLY A 104 -10.76 -8.11 8.50
CA GLY A 104 -11.43 -7.77 7.26
C GLY A 104 -10.60 -6.83 6.40
N PHE A 105 -11.26 -6.12 5.49
CA PHE A 105 -10.59 -5.21 4.57
C PHE A 105 -10.71 -3.76 5.05
N THR A 106 -9.57 -3.07 5.14
CA THR A 106 -9.55 -1.60 5.35
C THR A 106 -9.85 -0.85 4.07
N GLU A 107 -9.43 -1.39 2.94
CA GLU A 107 -9.50 -0.73 1.65
C GLU A 107 -9.47 -1.76 0.52
N ILE A 108 -10.19 -1.44 -0.55
CA ILE A 108 -10.17 -2.19 -1.81
C ILE A 108 -9.97 -1.17 -2.92
N GLU A 109 -8.91 -1.34 -3.69
CA GLU A 109 -8.60 -0.47 -4.82
C GLU A 109 -8.69 -1.26 -6.12
N VAL A 110 -9.38 -0.71 -7.11
CA VAL A 110 -9.50 -1.30 -8.44
C VAL A 110 -8.73 -0.43 -9.42
N PHE A 111 -7.78 -1.03 -10.13
CA PHE A 111 -6.88 -0.29 -11.02
C PHE A 111 -7.17 -0.62 -12.47
N ALA A 112 -7.40 0.42 -13.25
CA ALA A 112 -7.32 0.36 -14.70
C ALA A 112 -5.86 0.42 -15.15
N LYS A 113 -5.57 -0.09 -16.35
CA LYS A 113 -4.26 0.06 -16.97
C LYS A 113 -3.94 1.53 -17.16
N THR A 114 -2.88 2.01 -16.52
CA THR A 114 -2.28 3.28 -16.91
C THR A 114 -1.70 3.11 -18.32
N LYS A 115 -2.14 3.93 -19.29
CA LYS A 115 -1.38 4.13 -20.53
C LYS A 115 0.07 4.40 -20.13
N ASN A 116 0.96 3.47 -20.44
CA ASN A 116 2.39 3.45 -20.12
C ASN A 116 2.97 4.82 -19.76
N ARG A 117 3.13 5.11 -18.45
CA ARG A 117 4.12 6.09 -18.03
C ARG A 117 5.47 5.38 -18.00
N THR A 118 6.10 5.28 -19.17
CA THR A 118 7.55 5.09 -19.39
C THR A 118 8.32 4.37 -18.27
N GLU A 119 8.35 3.04 -18.31
CA GLU A 119 9.29 2.24 -17.51
C GLU A 119 10.76 2.55 -17.85
N ASP A 120 11.06 3.11 -19.03
CA ASP A 120 12.42 3.49 -19.43
C ASP A 120 13.01 4.70 -18.67
N ASN A 121 12.18 5.51 -17.99
CA ASN A 121 12.64 6.72 -17.32
C ASN A 121 12.92 6.54 -15.81
N GLU A 122 12.26 5.61 -15.12
CA GLU A 122 12.42 5.49 -13.67
C GLU A 122 13.76 4.87 -13.23
N GLU A 123 14.24 3.82 -13.91
CA GLU A 123 15.55 3.22 -13.59
C GLU A 123 16.69 4.19 -13.88
N THR A 124 16.60 4.91 -15.01
CA THR A 124 17.59 5.92 -15.40
C THR A 124 17.63 7.08 -14.39
N ILE A 125 16.47 7.54 -13.90
CA ILE A 125 16.38 8.62 -12.89
C ILE A 125 16.81 8.12 -11.50
N LYS A 126 16.42 6.91 -11.07
CA LYS A 126 16.82 6.33 -9.77
C LYS A 126 18.34 6.11 -9.72
N ASN A 127 18.94 5.58 -10.80
CA ASN A 127 20.39 5.40 -10.86
C ASN A 127 21.13 6.74 -10.80
N LYS A 128 20.70 7.74 -11.59
CA LYS A 128 21.35 9.05 -11.62
C LYS A 128 21.22 9.79 -10.28
N THR A 129 20.05 9.72 -9.64
CA THR A 129 19.81 10.31 -8.32
C THR A 129 20.65 9.63 -7.24
N SER A 130 20.76 8.29 -7.24
CA SER A 130 21.56 7.54 -6.24
C SER A 130 23.07 7.81 -6.32
N ILE A 131 23.58 8.09 -7.52
CA ILE A 131 24.99 8.43 -7.73
C ILE A 131 25.28 9.86 -7.26
N ILE A 132 24.39 10.80 -7.58
CA ILE A 132 24.53 12.21 -7.19
C ILE A 132 24.43 12.35 -5.66
N THR A 133 23.48 11.69 -5.00
CA THR A 133 23.34 11.76 -3.53
C THR A 133 24.56 11.20 -2.82
N LYS A 134 25.09 10.04 -3.26
CA LYS A 134 26.34 9.48 -2.71
C LYS A 134 27.55 10.41 -2.84
N ILE A 135 27.67 11.15 -3.95
CA ILE A 135 28.77 12.10 -4.16
C ILE A 135 28.62 13.33 -3.26
N ILE A 136 27.40 13.85 -3.13
CA ILE A 136 27.10 15.01 -2.29
C ILE A 136 27.32 14.68 -0.81
N ASP A 137 26.83 13.54 -0.33
CA ASP A 137 27.00 13.11 1.06
C ASP A 137 28.47 12.94 1.42
N LYS A 138 29.27 12.31 0.54
CA LYS A 138 30.72 12.15 0.76
C LYS A 138 31.43 13.50 0.82
N SER A 139 31.04 14.45 -0.03
CA SER A 139 31.61 15.80 -0.07
C SER A 139 31.28 16.59 1.20
N ILE A 140 30.02 16.58 1.64
CA ILE A 140 29.57 17.28 2.85
C ILE A 140 30.23 16.69 4.11
N ILE A 141 30.28 15.36 4.23
CA ILE A 141 30.95 14.68 5.34
C ILE A 141 32.44 15.03 5.36
N SER A 142 33.11 15.06 4.20
CA SER A 142 34.52 15.42 4.13
C SER A 142 34.78 16.87 4.57
N LEU A 143 33.89 17.80 4.22
CA LEU A 143 33.97 19.20 4.61
C LEU A 143 33.72 19.38 6.11
N LEU A 144 32.76 18.65 6.68
CA LEU A 144 32.50 18.63 8.13
C LEU A 144 33.71 18.09 8.92
N ILE A 145 34.35 17.01 8.44
CA ILE A 145 35.56 16.45 9.07
C ILE A 145 36.73 17.44 8.95
N PHE A 146 36.89 18.11 7.81
CA PHE A 146 37.95 19.10 7.60
C PHE A 146 37.76 20.31 8.52
N THR A 147 36.56 20.88 8.58
CA THR A 147 36.24 22.01 9.47
C THR A 147 36.43 21.64 10.94
N GLN A 148 36.02 20.44 11.37
CA GLN A 148 36.33 19.95 12.72
C GLN A 148 37.83 19.79 12.98
N LYS A 149 38.61 19.27 12.02
CA LYS A 149 40.07 19.15 12.17
C LYS A 149 40.75 20.51 12.29
N VAL A 150 40.33 21.49 11.48
CA VAL A 150 40.82 22.88 11.54
C VAL A 150 40.45 23.52 12.87
N TYR A 151 39.18 23.39 13.30
CA TYR A 151 38.72 23.89 14.59
C TYR A 151 39.52 23.29 15.76
N ARG A 152 39.73 21.97 15.79
CA ARG A 152 40.57 21.31 16.81
C ARG A 152 42.00 21.84 16.83
N LYS A 153 42.59 22.10 15.66
CA LYS A 153 43.97 22.58 15.55
C LYS A 153 44.14 24.04 15.98
N LEU A 154 43.12 24.87 15.78
CA LEU A 154 43.13 26.30 16.10
C LEU A 154 42.65 26.61 17.52
N PHE A 155 41.69 25.84 18.05
CA PHE A 155 40.98 26.19 19.29
C PHE A 155 41.10 25.14 20.41
N ILE A 156 41.65 23.94 20.16
CA ILE A 156 41.89 22.90 21.18
C ILE A 156 43.41 22.70 21.43
N ARG A 157 44.24 23.69 21.07
CA ARG A 157 45.57 23.88 21.67
C ARG A 157 45.54 25.11 22.58
N LEU A 158 44.79 25.00 23.67
CA LEU A 158 44.95 25.69 24.93
C LEU A 158 44.76 24.66 26.04
#